data_AF-A0A6G3X471-F1
#
_entry.id   AF-A0A6G3X471-F1
#
_cell.length_a   1.000
_cell.length_b   1.000
_cell.length_c   1.000
_cell.angle_alpha   90.00
_cell.angle_beta   90.00
_cell.angle_gamma   90.00
#
_symmetry.space_group_name_H-M   'P 1'
#
loop_
_entity.id
_entity.type
_entity.pdbx_description
1 polymer ?
#
loop_
_entity_poly.entity_id
_entity_poly.type
_entity_poly.pdbx_seq_one_letter_code
_entity_poly.pdbx_strand_id
1 'polypeptide(L)'
;MEVDPELIVPDEEKSLDEGAIHPWSHGHTKEYFGRLIGALSEALGFRTDIPWAGLPQRAKKALLFGHKIQTEVRYRNRYGRERAYTTPAFEGAV
;
A
#
# COMPACT_ATOMS: atom_id res chain seq x y z
N MET A 1 11.91 18.06 -7.17
CA MET A 1 12.03 16.73 -7.78
C MET A 1 10.61 16.27 -8.02
N GLU A 2 10.17 16.28 -9.27
CA GLU A 2 8.85 15.80 -9.67
C GLU A 2 8.96 14.27 -9.76
N VAL A 3 8.18 13.53 -8.97
CA VAL A 3 8.17 12.07 -9.05
C VAL A 3 7.26 11.69 -10.21
N ASP A 4 7.81 11.04 -11.22
CA ASP A 4 7.04 10.56 -12.37
C ASP A 4 6.13 9.40 -11.95
N PRO A 5 4.79 9.52 -12.08
CA PRO A 5 3.85 8.46 -11.73
C PRO A 5 4.10 7.15 -12.48
N GLU A 6 4.61 7.21 -13.72
CA GLU A 6 4.91 6.03 -14.53
C GLU A 6 6.10 5.23 -13.96
N LEU A 7 6.99 5.88 -13.19
CA LEU A 7 8.07 5.20 -12.46
C LEU A 7 7.60 4.58 -11.15
N ILE A 8 6.46 5.03 -10.60
CA ILE A 8 5.88 4.48 -9.37
C ILE A 8 5.10 3.20 -9.69
N VAL A 9 4.33 3.20 -10.77
CA VAL A 9 3.53 2.05 -11.21
C VAL A 9 3.90 1.72 -12.66
N PRO A 10 5.02 0.98 -12.88
CA PRO A 10 5.51 0.69 -14.22
C PRO A 10 4.69 -0.37 -14.96
N ASP A 11 3.87 -1.13 -14.24
CA ASP A 11 3.06 -2.22 -14.78
C ASP A 11 1.68 -2.19 -14.10
N GLU A 12 0.68 -1.67 -14.81
CA GLU A 12 -0.68 -1.54 -14.31
C GLU A 12 -1.48 -2.87 -14.32
N GLU A 13 -0.95 -3.91 -14.97
CA GLU A 13 -1.59 -5.23 -15.00
C GLU A 13 -1.31 -6.02 -13.70
N LYS A 14 -0.25 -5.65 -12.98
CA LYS A 14 0.06 -6.23 -11.67
C LYS A 14 -0.88 -5.74 -10.58
N SER A 15 -1.20 -6.64 -9.68
CA SER A 15 -1.84 -6.33 -8.41
C SER A 15 -0.87 -5.71 -7.39
N LEU A 16 -1.40 -5.15 -6.30
CA LEU A 16 -0.58 -4.63 -5.20
C LEU A 16 0.23 -5.76 -4.55
N ASP A 17 -0.35 -6.95 -4.47
CA ASP A 17 0.28 -8.15 -3.90
C ASP A 17 1.44 -8.67 -4.79
N GLU A 18 1.33 -8.46 -6.09
CA GLU A 18 2.40 -8.73 -7.09
C GLU A 18 3.42 -7.59 -7.19
N GLY A 19 3.16 -6.47 -6.52
CA GLY A 19 4.10 -5.36 -6.40
C GLY A 19 3.96 -4.29 -7.48
N ALA A 20 2.73 -3.93 -7.86
CA ALA A 20 2.43 -2.83 -8.79
C ALA A 20 3.13 -1.51 -8.40
N ILE A 21 3.24 -1.21 -7.10
CA ILE A 21 3.93 0.00 -6.62
C ILE A 21 5.42 -0.30 -6.43
N HIS A 22 6.23 0.10 -7.41
CA HIS A 22 7.64 -0.27 -7.53
C HIS A 22 8.51 0.08 -6.32
N PRO A 23 8.42 1.29 -5.71
CA PRO A 23 9.21 1.64 -4.52
C PRO A 23 8.91 0.77 -3.29
N TRP A 24 7.76 0.10 -3.27
CA TRP A 24 7.26 -0.67 -2.13
C TRP A 24 7.29 -2.17 -2.37
N SER A 25 7.64 -2.63 -3.57
CA SER A 25 7.58 -4.04 -3.92
C SER A 25 8.89 -4.80 -3.79
N HIS A 26 9.98 -4.13 -3.37
CA HIS A 26 11.34 -4.70 -3.37
C HIS A 26 12.05 -4.58 -2.02
N GLY A 27 12.99 -5.50 -1.77
CA GLY A 27 13.91 -5.44 -0.63
C GLY A 27 13.24 -5.59 0.74
N HIS A 28 13.91 -5.03 1.77
CA HIS A 28 13.48 -5.15 3.17
C HIS A 28 12.22 -4.32 3.50
N THR A 29 11.85 -3.37 2.66
CA THR A 29 10.68 -2.50 2.87
C THR A 29 9.37 -3.14 2.40
N LYS A 30 9.44 -4.18 1.53
CA LYS A 30 8.25 -4.87 0.99
C LYS A 30 7.27 -5.31 2.05
N GLU A 31 7.75 -6.00 3.07
CA GLU A 31 6.88 -6.52 4.13
C GLU A 31 6.25 -5.40 4.97
N TYR A 32 6.99 -4.31 5.19
CA TYR A 32 6.48 -3.15 5.91
C TYR A 32 5.36 -2.45 5.13
N PHE A 33 5.59 -2.12 3.86
CA PHE A 33 4.58 -1.47 3.04
C PHE A 33 3.39 -2.37 2.72
N GLY A 34 3.60 -3.68 2.54
CA GLY A 34 2.50 -4.64 2.38
C GLY A 34 1.53 -4.59 3.55
N ARG A 35 2.03 -4.47 4.80
CA ARG A 35 1.17 -4.31 5.99
C ARG A 35 0.40 -2.98 5.99
N LEU A 36 1.04 -1.89 5.58
CA LEU A 36 0.39 -0.58 5.49
C LEU A 36 -0.71 -0.57 4.41
N ILE A 37 -0.42 -1.13 3.24
CA ILE A 37 -1.35 -1.24 2.12
C ILE A 37 -2.54 -2.13 2.51
N GLY A 38 -2.30 -3.25 3.19
CA GLY A 38 -3.37 -4.11 3.71
C GLY A 38 -4.27 -3.39 4.71
N ALA A 39 -3.68 -2.65 5.66
CA ALA A 39 -4.48 -1.86 6.60
C ALA A 39 -5.28 -0.75 5.91
N LEU A 40 -4.70 -0.12 4.88
CA LEU A 40 -5.39 0.89 4.07
C LEU A 40 -6.52 0.28 3.22
N SER A 41 -6.32 -0.93 2.70
CA SER A 41 -7.32 -1.63 1.88
C SER A 41 -8.54 -2.06 2.70
N GLU A 42 -8.32 -2.53 3.92
CA GLU A 42 -9.38 -2.79 4.90
C GLU A 42 -10.14 -1.50 5.25
N ALA A 43 -9.43 -0.40 5.49
CA ALA A 43 -10.03 0.87 5.91
C ALA A 43 -10.83 1.56 4.80
N LEU A 44 -10.38 1.47 3.54
CA LEU A 44 -11.04 2.10 2.37
C LEU A 44 -11.91 1.16 1.54
N GLY A 45 -11.93 -0.13 1.88
CA GLY A 45 -12.70 -1.15 1.19
C GLY A 45 -12.30 -1.32 -0.27
N PHE A 46 -11.05 -1.73 -0.52
CA PHE A 46 -10.58 -2.13 -1.85
C PHE A 46 -9.78 -3.43 -1.79
N ARG A 47 -9.65 -4.09 -2.95
CA ARG A 47 -8.91 -5.36 -3.10
C ARG A 47 -7.45 -5.10 -3.44
N THR A 48 -6.53 -5.88 -2.88
CA THR A 48 -5.08 -5.79 -3.18
C THR A 48 -4.63 -6.80 -4.24
N ASP A 49 -5.48 -7.79 -4.53
CA ASP A 49 -5.25 -8.95 -5.39
C ASP A 49 -5.85 -8.77 -6.81
N ILE A 50 -6.22 -7.55 -7.17
CA ILE A 50 -6.67 -7.20 -8.53
C ILE A 50 -5.64 -6.29 -9.21
N PRO A 51 -5.56 -6.30 -10.55
CA PRO A 51 -4.69 -5.40 -11.29
C PRO A 51 -4.85 -3.94 -10.85
N TRP A 52 -3.74 -3.20 -10.80
CA TRP A 52 -3.75 -1.77 -10.48
C TRP A 52 -4.76 -1.02 -11.35
N ALA A 53 -4.80 -1.31 -12.66
CA ALA A 53 -5.75 -0.73 -13.60
C ALA A 53 -7.21 -0.83 -13.11
N GLY A 54 -7.57 -1.94 -12.47
CA GLY A 54 -8.91 -2.24 -11.94
C GLY A 54 -9.22 -1.64 -10.56
N LEU A 55 -8.25 -1.02 -9.89
CA LEU A 55 -8.49 -0.37 -8.60
C LEU A 55 -9.42 0.84 -8.73
N PRO A 56 -10.33 1.06 -7.76
CA PRO A 56 -11.12 2.29 -7.71
C PRO A 56 -10.22 3.53 -7.67
N GLN A 57 -10.65 4.62 -8.33
CA GLN A 57 -9.86 5.86 -8.38
C GLN A 57 -9.51 6.41 -6.98
N ARG A 58 -10.40 6.23 -5.99
CA ARG A 58 -10.14 6.58 -4.58
C ARG A 58 -8.95 5.84 -3.99
N ALA A 59 -8.79 4.56 -4.34
CA ALA A 59 -7.70 3.72 -3.85
C ALA A 59 -6.38 4.14 -4.51
N LYS A 60 -6.37 4.31 -5.83
CA LYS A 60 -5.20 4.83 -6.56
C LYS A 60 -4.73 6.17 -5.99
N LYS A 61 -5.66 7.10 -5.75
CA LYS A 61 -5.36 8.41 -5.17
C LYS A 61 -4.79 8.31 -3.76
N ALA A 62 -5.38 7.46 -2.91
CA ALA A 62 -4.90 7.25 -1.54
C ALA A 62 -3.49 6.62 -1.51
N LEU A 63 -3.21 5.68 -2.42
CA LEU A 63 -1.91 5.02 -2.54
C LEU A 63 -0.83 5.97 -3.05
N LEU A 64 -1.14 6.81 -4.04
CA LEU A 64 -0.16 7.73 -4.61
C LEU A 64 0.07 8.97 -3.74
N PHE A 65 -0.99 9.61 -3.26
CA PHE A 65 -0.91 10.95 -2.64
C PHE A 65 -1.25 10.96 -1.14
N GLY A 66 -1.42 9.79 -0.55
CA GLY A 66 -1.77 9.67 0.84
C GLY A 66 -3.27 9.81 1.12
N HIS A 67 -3.63 9.50 2.37
CA HIS A 67 -4.98 9.62 2.86
C HIS A 67 -4.97 9.84 4.38
N LYS A 68 -5.77 10.78 4.89
CA LYS A 68 -5.87 11.10 6.32
C LYS A 68 -6.69 10.07 7.13
N ILE A 69 -6.83 8.86 6.61
CA ILE A 69 -7.58 7.82 7.32
C ILE A 69 -6.65 7.20 8.35
N GLN A 70 -7.15 7.09 9.57
CA GLN A 70 -6.45 6.38 10.61
C GLN A 70 -6.50 4.88 10.28
N THR A 71 -5.34 4.25 10.15
CA THR A 71 -5.22 2.82 9.87
C THR A 71 -4.60 2.11 11.07
N GLU A 72 -5.22 1.00 11.48
CA GLU A 72 -4.64 0.10 12.49
C GLU A 72 -3.93 -1.03 11.76
N VAL A 73 -2.62 -1.11 11.93
CA VAL A 73 -1.78 -2.10 11.28
C VAL A 73 -1.53 -3.24 12.26
N ARG A 74 -2.11 -4.40 11.96
CA ARG A 74 -1.89 -5.64 12.71
C ARG A 74 -0.92 -6.54 11.96
N TYR A 75 0.07 -7.07 12.67
CA TYR A 75 0.98 -8.07 12.10
C TYR A 75 1.48 -9.04 13.16
N ARG A 76 1.80 -10.26 12.72
CA ARG A 76 2.50 -11.25 13.55
C ARG A 76 4.00 -11.15 13.28
N ASN A 77 4.78 -10.98 14.33
CA ASN A 77 6.23 -10.94 14.18
C ASN A 77 6.83 -12.36 14.04
N ARG A 78 8.12 -12.45 13.71
CA ARG A 78 8.84 -13.73 13.57
C ARG A 78 8.83 -14.63 14.81
N TYR A 79 8.53 -14.08 15.98
CA TYR A 79 8.43 -14.81 17.25
C TYR A 79 7.00 -15.25 17.57
N GLY A 80 6.08 -15.10 16.61
CA GLY A 80 4.69 -15.49 16.74
C GLY A 80 3.82 -14.56 17.58
N ARG A 81 4.35 -13.40 18.03
CA ARG A 81 3.60 -12.40 18.81
C ARG A 81 2.87 -11.45 17.86
N GLU A 82 1.62 -11.17 18.18
CA GLU A 82 0.86 -10.12 17.52
C GLU A 82 1.33 -8.75 17.98
N ARG A 83 1.42 -7.83 17.03
CA ARG A 83 1.72 -6.42 17.24
C ARG A 83 0.68 -5.62 16.47
N ALA A 84 0.23 -4.54 17.10
CA ALA A 84 -0.63 -3.55 16.48
C ALA A 84 0.00 -2.17 16.69
N TYR A 85 -0.11 -1.32 15.68
CA TYR A 85 0.16 0.11 15.81
C TYR A 85 -0.83 0.88 14.94
N THR A 86 -1.08 2.12 15.32
CA THR A 86 -2.00 2.99 14.60
C THR A 86 -1.21 4.08 13.90
N THR A 87 -1.51 4.29 12.62
CA THR A 87 -0.97 5.41 11.86
C THR A 87 -2.09 6.44 11.64
N PRO A 88 -1.86 7.73 11.99
CA PRO A 88 -2.89 8.76 11.86
C PRO A 88 -3.21 9.13 10.40
N ALA A 89 -2.27 8.88 9.48
CA ALA A 89 -2.44 9.11 8.05
C ALA A 89 -1.52 8.19 7.25
N PHE A 90 -1.96 7.81 6.05
CA PHE A 90 -1.12 7.18 5.04
C PHE A 90 -0.46 8.29 4.21
N GLU A 91 0.87 8.28 4.07
CA GLU A 91 1.62 9.38 3.44
C GLU A 91 1.51 9.39 1.91
N GLY A 92 1.44 8.22 1.27
CA GLY A 92 1.47 8.11 -0.19
C GLY A 92 2.87 7.78 -0.73
N ALA A 93 2.95 7.49 -2.02
CA ALA A 93 4.19 7.19 -2.74
C ALA A 93 4.88 8.44 -3.32
N VAL A 94 4.15 9.56 -3.41
CA VAL A 94 4.58 10.85 -3.99
C VAL A 94 4.75 11.90 -2.90
#